data_AF-A0A533SA87-F1
#
_entry.id   AF-A0A533SA87-F1
#
_cell.length_a   1.000
_cell.length_b   1.000
_cell.length_c   1.000
_cell.angle_alpha   90.00
_cell.angle_beta   90.00
_cell.angle_gamma   90.00
#
_symmetry.space_group_name_H-M   'P 1'
#
loop_
_entity.id
_entity.type
_entity.pdbx_description
1 polymer ?
#
loop_
_entity_poly.entity_id
_entity_poly.type
_entity_poly.pdbx_seq_one_letter_code
_entity_poly.pdbx_strand_id
1 'polypeptide(L)'
;MEEVRSDQWQRLQQLLRHAVAQSDYYGTLFQRQGFTVDDIRSWDDFRRIPLLTKDDIRDNRDRMVDRSMARSLLVPKKTSGSTGVSLDFFVDEPSTQWKRAVT
;
A
#
# COMPACT_ATOMS: atom_id res chain seq x y z
N MET A 1 -13.92 -15.96 15.15
CA MET A 1 -12.94 -14.92 15.55
C MET A 1 -11.53 -15.32 15.14
N GLU A 2 -11.07 -16.53 15.49
CA GLU A 2 -9.74 -17.03 15.13
C GLU A 2 -9.55 -17.24 13.62
N GLU A 3 -10.57 -17.80 12.94
CA GLU A 3 -10.58 -17.99 11.48
C GLU A 3 -10.43 -16.68 10.70
N VAL A 4 -11.21 -15.65 11.06
CA VAL A 4 -11.10 -14.30 10.47
C VAL A 4 -9.70 -13.72 10.65
N ARG A 5 -9.07 -13.95 11.81
CA ARG A 5 -7.73 -13.42 12.10
C ARG A 5 -6.65 -14.13 11.30
N SER A 6 -6.79 -15.44 11.09
CA SER A 6 -5.91 -16.22 10.21
C SER A 6 -6.01 -15.74 8.76
N ASP A 7 -7.23 -15.52 8.26
CA ASP A 7 -7.46 -15.02 6.90
C ASP A 7 -6.87 -13.63 6.68
N GLN A 8 -7.05 -12.72 7.66
CA GLN A 8 -6.44 -11.40 7.63
C GLN A 8 -4.91 -11.48 7.58
N TRP A 9 -4.31 -12.38 8.36
CA TRP A 9 -2.87 -12.59 8.37
C TRP A 9 -2.34 -13.07 7.01
N GLN A 10 -3.03 -14.04 6.39
CA GLN A 10 -2.66 -14.55 5.07
C GLN A 10 -2.73 -13.46 3.98
N ARG A 11 -3.81 -12.67 3.97
CA ARG A 11 -3.99 -11.56 3.02
C ARG A 11 -2.94 -10.46 3.24
N LEU A 12 -2.63 -10.14 4.50
CA LEU A 12 -1.59 -9.18 4.86
C LEU A 12 -0.23 -9.61 4.31
N GLN A 13 0.16 -10.87 4.50
CA GLN A 13 1.42 -11.42 4.00
C GLN A 13 1.51 -11.32 2.47
N GLN A 14 0.43 -11.63 1.76
CA GLN A 14 0.37 -11.47 0.30
C GLN A 14 0.52 -10.00 -0.12
N LEU A 15 -0.17 -9.09 0.57
CA LEU A 15 -0.09 -7.65 0.31
C LEU A 15 1.33 -7.10 0.52
N LEU A 16 1.99 -7.49 1.62
CA LEU A 16 3.36 -7.06 1.91
C LEU A 16 4.35 -7.53 0.84
N ARG A 17 4.26 -8.81 0.44
CA ARG A 17 5.12 -9.36 -0.63
C ARG A 17 4.91 -8.61 -1.94
N HIS A 18 3.65 -8.37 -2.31
CA HIS A 18 3.33 -7.62 -3.51
C HIS A 18 3.86 -6.18 -3.45
N ALA A 19 3.61 -5.46 -2.35
CA ALA A 19 4.05 -4.08 -2.17
C ALA A 19 5.59 -3.97 -2.26
N VAL A 20 6.33 -4.81 -1.55
CA VAL A 20 7.81 -4.79 -1.56
C VAL A 20 8.37 -5.17 -2.94
N ALA A 21 7.74 -6.14 -3.62
CA ALA A 21 8.20 -6.59 -4.93
C ALA A 21 7.86 -5.60 -6.07
N GLN A 22 6.72 -4.91 -5.98
CA GLN A 22 6.18 -4.13 -7.09
C GLN A 22 6.25 -2.62 -6.91
N SER A 23 6.51 -2.11 -5.71
CA SER A 23 6.67 -0.67 -5.46
C SER A 23 8.11 -0.31 -5.07
N ASP A 24 8.68 0.69 -5.74
CA ASP A 24 10.00 1.23 -5.40
C ASP A 24 10.04 1.83 -3.99
N TYR A 25 8.93 2.45 -3.55
CA TYR A 25 8.83 3.01 -2.21
C TYR A 25 8.95 1.92 -1.14
N TYR A 26 8.13 0.88 -1.21
CA TYR A 26 8.14 -0.18 -0.18
C TYR A 26 9.39 -1.05 -0.26
N GLY A 27 9.93 -1.31 -1.45
CA GLY A 27 11.23 -1.97 -1.59
C GLY A 27 12.35 -1.19 -0.90
N THR A 28 12.41 0.12 -1.13
CA THR A 28 13.38 1.01 -0.47
C THR A 28 13.16 1.08 1.04
N LEU A 29 11.90 1.13 1.49
CA LEU A 29 11.55 1.19 2.91
C LEU A 29 12.08 -0.04 3.65
N PHE A 30 11.79 -1.24 3.16
CA PHE A 30 12.25 -2.48 3.80
C PHE A 30 13.78 -2.59 3.79
N GLN A 31 14.42 -2.22 2.68
CA GLN A 31 15.89 -2.18 2.61
C GLN A 31 16.49 -1.25 3.66
N ARG A 32 15.93 -0.05 3.85
CA ARG A 32 16.39 0.94 4.85
C ARG A 32 16.19 0.48 6.28
N GLN A 33 15.11 -0.26 6.54
CA GLN A 33 14.82 -0.79 7.87
C GLN A 33 15.62 -2.05 8.21
N GLY A 34 16.32 -2.64 7.23
CA GLY A 34 17.19 -3.81 7.44
C GLY A 34 16.43 -5.10 7.74
N PHE A 35 15.17 -5.22 7.28
CA PHE A 35 14.40 -6.45 7.39
C PHE A 35 13.62 -6.75 6.11
N THR A 36 13.18 -8.00 5.97
CA THR A 36 12.42 -8.53 4.82
C THR A 36 10.99 -8.87 5.22
N VAL A 37 10.14 -9.18 4.24
CA VAL A 37 8.76 -9.61 4.53
C VAL A 37 8.75 -10.94 5.31
N ASP A 38 9.73 -11.82 5.12
CA ASP A 38 9.80 -13.12 5.80
C ASP A 38 10.19 -13.01 7.29
N ASP A 39 10.66 -11.83 7.71
CA ASP A 39 10.87 -11.49 9.12
C ASP A 39 9.58 -11.08 9.84
N ILE A 40 8.50 -10.81 9.09
CA ILE A 40 7.18 -10.45 9.64
C ILE A 40 6.36 -11.72 9.91
N ARG A 41 6.56 -12.34 11.08
CA ARG A 41 5.95 -13.64 11.43
C ARG A 41 4.80 -13.54 12.43
N SER A 42 4.61 -12.35 13.01
CA SER A 42 3.57 -12.06 13.98
C SER A 42 3.02 -10.64 13.84
N TRP A 43 1.89 -10.37 14.48
CA TRP A 43 1.34 -9.03 14.57
C TRP A 43 2.28 -8.03 15.27
N ASP A 44 3.16 -8.51 16.17
CA ASP A 44 4.17 -7.67 16.81
C ASP A 44 5.30 -7.32 15.85
N ASP A 45 5.72 -8.26 14.99
CA ASP A 45 6.68 -7.95 13.92
C ASP A 45 6.09 -6.95 12.93
N PHE A 46 4.80 -7.09 12.58
CA PHE A 46 4.12 -6.17 11.68
C PHE A 46 4.15 -4.72 12.18
N ARG A 47 4.12 -4.51 13.50
CA ARG A 47 4.23 -3.16 14.11
C ARG A 47 5.59 -2.50 13.91
N ARG A 48 6.61 -3.24 13.48
CA ARG A 48 7.93 -2.68 13.15
C ARG A 48 7.94 -1.91 11.83
N ILE A 49 6.92 -2.09 10.98
CA ILE A 49 6.79 -1.35 9.72
C ILE A 49 6.42 0.10 10.06
N PRO A 50 7.19 1.10 9.60
CA PRO A 50 6.85 2.51 9.83
C PRO A 50 5.46 2.86 9.30
N LEU A 51 4.74 3.70 10.04
CA LEU A 51 3.43 4.20 9.61
C LEU A 51 3.58 5.09 8.37
N LEU A 52 2.72 4.85 7.38
CA LEU A 52 2.63 5.68 6.18
C LEU A 52 1.92 7.00 6.50
N THR A 53 2.59 8.12 6.25
CA THR A 53 2.03 9.47 6.45
C THR A 53 1.50 10.07 5.15
N LYS A 54 0.75 11.18 5.27
CA LYS A 54 0.30 11.95 4.09
C LYS A 54 1.47 12.56 3.32
N ASP A 55 2.54 12.93 4.01
CA ASP A 55 3.73 13.52 3.39
C ASP A 55 4.50 12.46 2.60
N ASP A 56 4.63 11.24 3.15
CA ASP A 56 5.23 10.12 2.42
C ASP A 56 4.52 9.86 1.09
N ILE A 57 3.18 9.88 1.09
CA ILE A 57 2.38 9.69 -0.13
C ILE A 57 2.63 10.83 -1.12
N ARG A 58 2.60 12.09 -0.66
CA ARG A 58 2.83 13.24 -1.54
C ARG A 58 4.20 13.21 -2.21
N ASP A 59 5.22 12.85 -1.45
CA ASP A 59 6.61 12.85 -1.92
C ASP A 59 6.96 11.61 -2.75
N ASN A 60 6.15 10.54 -2.65
CA ASN A 60 6.48 9.24 -3.27
C ASN A 60 5.34 8.64 -4.10
N ARG A 61 4.27 9.38 -4.42
CA ARG A 61 3.07 8.84 -5.11
C ARG A 61 3.40 7.99 -6.35
N ASP A 62 4.41 8.40 -7.13
CA ASP A 62 4.79 7.74 -8.37
C ASP A 62 5.62 6.48 -8.09
N ARG A 63 6.38 6.47 -7.00
CA ARG A 63 7.18 5.33 -6.52
C ARG A 63 6.34 4.28 -5.78
N MET A 64 5.15 4.66 -5.34
CA MET A 64 4.17 3.79 -4.69
C MET A 64 3.35 2.96 -5.68
N VAL A 65 3.45 3.27 -6.98
CA VAL A 65 2.74 2.56 -8.04
C VAL A 65 3.36 1.19 -8.29
N ASP A 66 2.51 0.21 -8.61
CA ASP A 66 2.93 -1.10 -9.09
C ASP A 66 3.67 -0.97 -10.44
N ARG A 67 4.95 -1.35 -10.46
CA ARG A 67 5.83 -1.30 -11.63
C ARG A 67 5.40 -2.22 -12.77
N SER A 68 4.65 -3.28 -12.48
CA SER A 68 4.08 -4.17 -13.49
C SER A 68 2.92 -3.55 -14.25
N MET A 69 2.34 -2.46 -13.74
CA MET A 69 1.22 -1.78 -14.38
C MET A 69 1.67 -0.70 -15.35
N ALA A 70 1.11 -0.74 -16.57
CA ALA A 70 1.28 0.33 -17.53
C ALA A 70 0.65 1.62 -17.00
N ARG A 71 1.40 2.72 -17.08
CA ARG A 71 0.98 4.02 -16.56
C ARG A 71 -0.33 4.54 -17.17
N SER A 72 -0.62 4.18 -18.41
CA SER A 72 -1.86 4.51 -19.11
C SER A 72 -3.12 3.87 -18.50
N LEU A 73 -2.97 2.82 -17.69
CA LEU A 73 -4.07 2.13 -17.01
C LEU A 73 -4.38 2.72 -15.63
N LEU A 74 -3.59 3.70 -15.19
CA LEU A 74 -3.71 4.30 -13.87
C LEU A 74 -4.51 5.60 -13.94
N VAL A 75 -5.53 5.68 -13.10
CA VAL A 75 -6.40 6.85 -12.99
C VAL A 75 -5.93 7.71 -11.82
N PRO A 76 -5.53 8.99 -12.04
CA PRO A 76 -5.21 9.89 -10.95
C PRO A 76 -6.47 10.25 -10.16
N LYS A 77 -6.34 10.27 -8.83
CA LYS A 77 -7.39 10.65 -7.88
C LYS A 77 -6.85 11.65 -6.87
N LYS A 78 -7.73 12.56 -6.47
CA LYS A 78 -7.48 13.55 -5.44
C LYS A 78 -8.45 13.36 -4.28
N THR A 79 -7.98 13.45 -3.05
CA THR A 79 -8.87 13.53 -1.87
C THR A 79 -9.28 14.98 -1.60
N SER A 80 -10.53 15.17 -1.17
CA SER A 80 -10.99 16.44 -0.60
C SER A 80 -10.42 16.59 0.82
N GLY A 81 -9.27 17.25 0.94
CA GLY A 81 -8.62 17.46 2.23
C GLY A 81 -9.42 18.43 3.10
N SER A 82 -10.10 17.94 4.15
CA SER A 82 -10.78 18.78 5.15
C SER A 82 -9.83 19.70 5.94
N THR A 83 -8.54 19.36 5.94
CA THR A 83 -7.42 20.10 6.55
C THR A 83 -6.69 21.00 5.56
N GLY A 84 -7.26 21.21 4.36
CA GLY A 84 -6.65 22.00 3.27
C GLY A 84 -5.58 21.24 2.46
N VAL A 85 -5.10 20.09 2.95
CA VAL A 85 -4.06 19.31 2.27
C VAL A 85 -4.67 18.08 1.61
N SER A 86 -4.85 18.15 0.29
CA SER A 86 -5.30 17.04 -0.56
C SER A 86 -4.18 16.04 -0.82
N LEU A 87 -4.52 14.76 -0.94
CA LEU A 87 -3.63 13.73 -1.48
C LEU A 87 -3.92 13.50 -2.95
N ASP A 88 -2.86 13.43 -3.76
CA ASP A 88 -2.90 12.98 -5.15
C ASP A 88 -2.26 11.58 -5.25
N PHE A 89 -3.01 10.60 -5.75
CA PHE A 89 -2.58 9.20 -5.85
C PHE A 89 -3.17 8.54 -7.10
N PHE A 90 -2.72 7.32 -7.41
CA PHE A 90 -3.19 6.54 -8.55
C PHE A 90 -4.04 5.37 -8.09
N VAL A 91 -5.05 5.03 -8.88
CA VAL A 91 -5.85 3.81 -8.73
C VAL A 91 -5.95 3.11 -10.07
N ASP A 92 -6.10 1.81 -10.07
CA ASP A 92 -6.48 1.07 -11.26
C ASP A 92 -8.01 1.06 -11.45
N GLU A 93 -8.43 0.66 -12.66
CA GLU A 93 -9.84 0.56 -13.00
C GLU A 93 -10.59 -0.47 -12.12
N PRO A 94 -10.05 -1.69 -11.86
CA PRO A 94 -10.67 -2.64 -10.93
C PRO A 94 -10.97 -2.06 -9.55
N SER A 95 -10.03 -1.33 -8.94
CA SER A 95 -10.26 -0.68 -7.63
C SER A 95 -11.34 0.38 -7.70
N THR A 96 -11.41 1.12 -8.82
CA THR A 96 -12.45 2.13 -9.04
C THR A 96 -13.83 1.50 -9.16
N GLN A 97 -13.95 0.40 -9.90
CA GLN A 97 -15.21 -0.33 -10.08
C GLN A 97 -15.67 -0.99 -8.79
N TRP A 98 -14.75 -1.63 -8.05
CA TRP A 98 -15.07 -2.20 -6.74
C TRP A 98 -15.64 -1.17 -5.78
N LYS A 99 -14.99 0.00 -5.68
CA LYS A 99 -15.47 1.10 -4.83
C LYS A 99 -16.90 1.51 -5.17
N ARG A 100 -17.23 1.60 -6.47
CA ARG A 100 -18.58 1.95 -6.95
C ARG A 100 -19.62 0.87 -6.66
N ALA A 101 -19.22 -0.40 -6.60
CA ALA A 101 -20.15 -1.50 -6.34
C ALA A 101 -20.60 -1.57 -4.87
N VAL A 102 -19.78 -1.06 -3.95
CA VAL A 102 -20.01 -1.16 -2.49
C VAL A 102 -20.38 0.15 -1.81
N THR A 103 -20.50 1.25 -2.58
CA THR A 103 -20.95 2.57 -2.10
C THR A 103 -22.27 2.91 -2.77
#